data_AF-A0A7C1YVC7-F1
#
_entry.id   AF-A0A7C1YVC7-F1
#
_cell.length_a   1.000
_cell.length_b   1.000
_cell.length_c   1.000
_cell.angle_alpha   90.00
_cell.angle_beta   90.00
_cell.angle_gamma   90.00
#
_symmetry.space_group_name_H-M   'P 1'
#
loop_
_entity.id
_entity.type
_entity.pdbx_description
1 polymer ?
#
loop_
_entity_poly.entity_id
_entity_poly.type
_entity_poly.pdbx_seq_one_letter_code
_entity_poly.pdbx_strand_id
1 'polypeptide(L)'
;MGLIARQLEAAGIPTVCLTSARDITRAVNPPRAAFLDFPLGHTSGRPHQPELNREIVSDALRAFEVLTVPGSMLHLRYHWADDDSWKDGVMRPASDTGEDASGAKAADDRVERFDTPQYQCDADAEAAEASHGSADCMVCAGIDY
;
A
#
# COMPACT_ATOMS: atom_id res chain seq x y z
N MET A 1 -1.92 -6.03 10.85
CA MET A 1 -2.28 -4.65 11.26
C MET A 1 -3.34 -4.59 12.37
N GLY A 2 -4.40 -5.41 12.39
CA GLY A 2 -5.50 -5.25 13.38
C GLY A 2 -5.11 -5.38 14.86
N LEU A 3 -4.23 -6.32 15.22
CA LEU A 3 -3.75 -6.48 16.61
C LEU A 3 -2.99 -5.24 17.10
N ILE A 4 -2.08 -4.71 16.28
CA ILE A 4 -1.31 -3.51 16.58
C ILE A 4 -2.25 -2.30 16.72
N ALA A 5 -3.19 -2.13 15.79
CA ALA A 5 -4.16 -1.05 15.85
C ALA A 5 -4.97 -1.08 17.15
N ARG A 6 -5.45 -2.27 17.59
CA ARG A 6 -6.15 -2.42 18.87
C ARG A 6 -5.29 -2.05 20.07
N GLN A 7 -4.02 -2.45 20.07
CA GLN A 7 -3.11 -2.11 21.16
C GLN A 7 -2.84 -0.60 21.23
N LEU A 8 -2.72 0.06 20.07
CA LEU A 8 -2.56 1.52 19.99
C LEU A 8 -3.82 2.26 20.48
N GLU A 9 -5.01 1.82 20.09
CA GLU A 9 -6.28 2.38 20.61
C GLU A 9 -6.38 2.25 22.13
N ALA A 10 -6.03 1.07 22.66
CA ALA A 10 -6.04 0.82 24.10
C ALA A 10 -5.07 1.74 24.86
N ALA A 11 -4.01 2.20 24.21
CA ALA A 11 -3.06 3.20 24.71
C ALA A 11 -3.51 4.66 24.46
N GLY A 12 -4.71 4.89 23.89
CA GLY A 12 -5.24 6.21 23.61
C GLY A 12 -4.77 6.83 22.29
N ILE A 13 -4.16 6.04 21.39
CA ILE A 13 -3.72 6.50 20.08
C ILE A 13 -4.75 6.06 19.03
N PRO A 14 -5.50 6.99 18.39
CA PRO A 14 -6.48 6.65 17.39
C PRO A 14 -5.80 6.16 16.09
N THR A 15 -6.38 5.12 15.49
CA THR A 15 -5.86 4.41 14.33
C THR A 15 -6.92 4.21 13.24
N VAL A 16 -6.48 4.22 11.98
CA VAL A 16 -7.29 3.80 10.83
C VAL A 16 -6.42 2.92 9.95
N CYS A 17 -6.96 1.78 9.50
CA CYS A 17 -6.30 0.92 8.52
C CYS A 17 -6.79 1.25 7.11
N LEU A 18 -5.94 1.83 6.27
CA LEU A 18 -6.18 1.98 4.84
C LEU A 18 -5.79 0.68 4.12
N THR A 19 -6.73 0.03 3.43
CA THR A 19 -6.59 -1.35 2.94
C THR A 19 -7.22 -1.56 1.56
N SER A 20 -6.73 -2.56 0.82
CA SER A 20 -7.32 -3.03 -0.44
C SER A 20 -7.76 -4.50 -0.39
N ALA A 21 -7.63 -5.17 0.77
CA ALA A 21 -8.03 -6.55 0.95
C ALA A 21 -9.29 -6.62 1.83
N ARG A 22 -10.48 -6.38 1.25
CA ARG A 22 -11.73 -6.19 1.99
C ARG A 22 -12.04 -7.31 2.97
N ASP A 23 -12.12 -8.54 2.47
CA ASP A 23 -12.62 -9.67 3.26
C ASP A 23 -11.59 -10.11 4.31
N ILE A 24 -10.30 -10.07 3.97
CA ILE A 24 -9.20 -10.26 4.91
C ILE A 24 -9.27 -9.20 6.02
N THR A 25 -9.49 -7.93 5.66
CA THR A 25 -9.56 -6.84 6.65
C THR A 25 -10.77 -7.00 7.56
N ARG A 26 -11.92 -7.43 7.02
CA ARG A 26 -13.11 -7.76 7.83
C ARG A 26 -12.81 -8.88 8.83
N ALA A 27 -12.14 -9.96 8.38
CA ALA A 27 -11.76 -11.07 9.26
C ALA A 27 -10.78 -10.64 10.37
N VAL A 28 -9.83 -9.74 10.05
CA VAL A 28 -8.89 -9.17 11.01
C VAL A 28 -9.58 -8.23 12.03
N ASN A 29 -10.74 -7.67 11.68
CA ASN A 29 -11.58 -6.82 12.54
C ASN A 29 -10.81 -5.69 13.26
N PRO A 30 -10.14 -4.78 12.52
CA PRO A 30 -9.45 -3.63 13.11
C PRO A 30 -10.46 -2.64 13.72
N PRO A 31 -10.01 -1.73 14.60
CA PRO A 31 -10.89 -0.71 15.20
C PRO A 31 -11.65 0.12 14.16
N ARG A 32 -10.94 0.60 13.13
CA ARG A 32 -11.51 1.34 11.98
C ARG A 32 -10.74 0.97 10.72
N ALA A 33 -11.43 0.85 9.60
CA ALA A 33 -10.81 0.64 8.29
C ALA A 33 -11.38 1.57 7.23
N ALA A 34 -10.54 1.98 6.29
CA ALA A 34 -10.93 2.59 5.02
C ALA A 34 -10.51 1.64 3.89
N PHE A 35 -11.46 1.24 3.06
CA PHE A 35 -11.26 0.30 1.97
C PHE A 35 -11.18 1.05 0.64
N LEU A 36 -10.10 0.79 -0.10
CA LEU A 36 -9.82 1.27 -1.44
C LEU A 36 -9.67 0.06 -2.37
N ASP A 37 -10.55 -0.07 -3.37
CA ASP A 37 -10.56 -1.23 -4.28
C ASP A 37 -9.52 -1.11 -5.41
N PHE A 38 -8.25 -0.99 -5.01
CA PHE A 38 -7.08 -0.87 -5.87
C PHE A 38 -6.23 -2.14 -5.75
N PRO A 39 -5.28 -2.40 -6.68
CA PRO A 39 -4.33 -3.49 -6.53
C PRO A 39 -3.56 -3.40 -5.21
N LEU A 40 -3.18 -4.56 -4.65
CA LEU A 40 -2.32 -4.59 -3.47
C LEU A 40 -1.02 -3.82 -3.74
N GLY A 41 -0.57 -3.06 -2.75
CA GLY A 41 0.58 -2.14 -2.89
C GLY A 41 0.19 -0.71 -3.28
N HIS A 42 -1.05 -0.47 -3.69
CA HIS A 42 -1.54 0.86 -4.13
C HIS A 42 -2.63 1.44 -3.21
N THR A 43 -2.57 1.11 -1.91
CA THR A 43 -3.59 1.52 -0.93
C THR A 43 -3.66 3.03 -0.71
N SER A 44 -2.62 3.78 -1.05
CA SER A 44 -2.57 5.25 -0.99
C SER A 44 -2.86 5.94 -2.32
N GLY A 45 -3.19 5.20 -3.38
CA GLY A 45 -3.52 5.72 -4.70
C GLY A 45 -2.58 5.27 -5.81
N ARG A 46 -2.67 5.92 -6.98
CA ARG A 46 -1.93 5.52 -8.18
C ARG A 46 -0.50 6.10 -8.16
N PRO A 47 0.48 5.42 -8.77
CA PRO A 47 1.82 5.97 -8.94
C PRO A 47 1.75 7.29 -9.69
N HIS A 48 2.61 8.24 -9.32
CA HIS A 48 2.77 9.55 -9.99
C HIS A 48 1.50 10.42 -10.04
N GLN A 49 0.53 10.21 -9.14
CA GLN A 49 -0.67 11.03 -9.02
C GLN A 49 -0.82 11.62 -7.60
N PRO A 50 0.06 12.57 -7.21
CA PRO A 50 0.13 13.05 -5.84
C PRO A 50 -1.17 13.73 -5.35
N GLU A 51 -1.92 14.39 -6.24
CA GLU A 51 -3.21 15.00 -5.92
C GLU A 51 -4.23 13.93 -5.52
N LEU A 52 -4.39 12.89 -6.35
CA LEU A 52 -5.27 11.74 -6.07
C LEU A 52 -4.86 11.05 -4.76
N ASN A 53 -3.56 10.86 -4.55
CA ASN A 53 -3.05 10.20 -3.36
C ASN A 53 -3.40 10.98 -2.08
N ARG A 54 -3.29 12.31 -2.13
CA ARG A 54 -3.71 13.20 -1.03
C ARG A 54 -5.21 13.13 -0.79
N GLU A 55 -6.02 13.12 -1.84
CA GLU A 55 -7.48 12.99 -1.71
C GLU A 55 -7.89 11.66 -1.06
N ILE A 56 -7.30 10.55 -1.50
CA ILE A 56 -7.54 9.21 -0.93
C ILE A 56 -7.20 9.17 0.55
N VAL A 57 -6.01 9.65 0.93
CA VAL A 57 -5.59 9.67 2.34
C VAL A 57 -6.50 10.59 3.16
N SER A 58 -6.89 11.73 2.61
CA SER A 58 -7.79 12.67 3.30
C SER A 58 -9.17 12.05 3.53
N ASP A 59 -9.74 11.38 2.53
CA ASP A 59 -11.01 10.68 2.69
C ASP A 59 -10.91 9.45 3.61
N ALA A 60 -9.76 8.77 3.62
CA ALA A 60 -9.52 7.69 4.58
C ALA A 60 -9.52 8.21 6.03
N LEU A 61 -8.93 9.38 6.27
CA LEU A 61 -8.90 10.01 7.59
C LEU A 61 -10.28 10.44 8.09
N ARG A 62 -11.23 10.71 7.20
CA ARG A 62 -12.64 10.96 7.58
C ARG A 62 -13.27 9.78 8.33
N ALA A 63 -12.70 8.58 8.25
CA ALA A 63 -13.11 7.44 9.07
C ALA A 63 -13.13 7.77 10.58
N PHE A 64 -12.28 8.66 11.06
CA PHE A 64 -12.30 9.11 12.46
C PHE A 64 -13.56 9.88 12.84
N GLU A 65 -14.16 10.59 11.88
CA GLU A 65 -15.36 11.40 12.08
C GLU A 65 -16.64 10.57 11.93
N VAL A 66 -16.64 9.60 11.02
CA VAL A 66 -17.87 8.89 10.60
C VAL A 66 -18.01 7.47 11.16
N LEU A 67 -16.91 6.80 11.55
CA LEU A 67 -16.96 5.43 12.06
C LEU A 67 -16.96 5.43 13.60
N THR A 68 -18.13 5.20 14.19
CA THR A 68 -18.32 5.16 15.65
C THR A 68 -18.35 3.75 16.23
N VAL A 69 -18.53 2.72 15.39
CA VAL A 69 -18.62 1.32 15.81
C VAL A 69 -17.31 0.59 15.46
N PRO A 70 -16.60 -0.02 16.43
CA PRO A 70 -15.40 -0.81 16.15
C PRO A 70 -15.64 -1.91 15.12
N GLY A 71 -14.69 -2.13 14.21
CA GLY A 71 -14.84 -3.09 13.13
C GLY A 71 -15.56 -2.55 11.89
N SER A 72 -16.06 -1.31 11.95
CA SER A 72 -16.65 -0.66 10.79
C SER A 72 -15.61 -0.32 9.72
N MET A 73 -16.09 -0.25 8.48
CA MET A 73 -15.27 -0.02 7.31
C MET A 73 -15.92 1.06 6.43
N LEU A 74 -15.19 2.13 6.17
CA LEU A 74 -15.54 3.13 5.17
C LEU A 74 -15.11 2.63 3.80
N HIS A 75 -15.98 2.71 2.81
CA HIS A 75 -15.66 2.38 1.42
C HIS A 75 -15.35 3.67 0.65
N LEU A 76 -14.15 3.79 0.11
CA LEU A 76 -13.74 4.96 -0.69
C LEU A 76 -14.30 4.86 -2.11
N ARG A 77 -14.55 6.02 -2.74
CA ARG A 77 -15.28 6.14 -4.02
C ARG A 77 -14.40 6.02 -5.28
N TYR A 78 -13.11 5.74 -5.13
CA TYR A 78 -12.14 5.80 -6.22
C TYR A 78 -12.09 4.47 -6.97
N HIS A 79 -11.85 4.54 -8.28
CA HIS A 79 -11.70 3.39 -9.16
C HIS A 79 -10.28 3.31 -9.71
N TRP A 80 -9.72 2.09 -9.83
CA TRP A 80 -8.37 1.87 -10.35
C TRP A 80 -8.27 2.09 -11.87
N ALA A 81 -9.32 1.74 -12.59
CA ALA A 81 -9.45 1.91 -14.03
C ALA A 81 -10.94 2.11 -14.38
N ASP A 82 -11.24 2.29 -15.67
CA ASP A 82 -12.62 2.42 -16.15
C ASP A 82 -13.44 1.14 -15.96
N ASP A 83 -12.76 -0.01 -15.92
CA ASP A 83 -13.34 -1.31 -15.67
C ASP A 83 -12.49 -2.15 -14.68
N ASP A 84 -13.00 -3.34 -14.35
CA ASP A 84 -12.41 -4.27 -13.39
C ASP A 84 -11.52 -5.35 -14.04
N SER A 85 -11.19 -5.24 -15.34
CA SER A 85 -10.37 -6.24 -16.05
C SER A 85 -8.99 -6.46 -15.43
N TRP A 86 -8.45 -5.45 -14.75
CA TRP A 86 -7.19 -5.57 -14.00
C TRP A 86 -7.23 -6.67 -12.93
N LYS A 87 -8.42 -6.96 -12.35
CA LYS A 87 -8.58 -7.99 -11.31
C LYS A 87 -8.32 -9.39 -11.84
N ASP A 88 -8.47 -9.61 -13.16
CA ASP A 88 -8.25 -10.92 -13.77
C ASP A 88 -6.78 -11.36 -13.77
N GLY A 89 -5.84 -10.40 -13.70
CA GLY A 89 -4.41 -10.68 -13.69
C GLY A 89 -3.77 -10.79 -12.30
N VAL A 90 -4.44 -10.32 -11.24
CA VAL A 90 -3.83 -10.20 -9.91
C VAL A 90 -3.72 -11.56 -9.21
N MET A 91 -2.49 -11.92 -8.82
CA MET A 91 -2.18 -13.13 -8.03
C MET A 91 -2.75 -14.42 -8.62
N ARG A 92 -2.87 -14.49 -9.96
CA ARG A 92 -3.33 -15.70 -10.64
C ARG A 92 -2.20 -16.73 -10.66
N PRO A 93 -2.40 -17.96 -10.15
CA PRO A 93 -1.41 -19.02 -10.30
C PRO A 93 -1.15 -19.31 -11.78
N ALA A 94 0.07 -19.72 -12.12
CA ALA A 94 0.33 -20.31 -13.42
C ALA A 94 -0.62 -21.50 -13.60
N SER A 95 -1.26 -21.60 -14.76
CA SER A 95 -1.95 -22.83 -15.12
C SER A 95 -0.93 -23.96 -15.29
N ASP A 96 -1.40 -25.22 -15.32
CA ASP A 96 -0.55 -26.39 -15.57
C ASP A 96 0.17 -26.33 -16.93
N THR A 97 -0.34 -25.54 -17.88
CA THR A 97 0.28 -25.27 -19.20
C THR A 97 1.18 -24.03 -19.20
N GLY A 98 1.18 -23.25 -18.12
CA GLY A 98 1.88 -21.97 -18.02
C GLY A 98 1.18 -20.81 -18.72
N GLU A 99 -0.07 -20.99 -19.17
CA GLU A 99 -0.87 -20.01 -19.94
C GLU A 99 -2.27 -19.83 -19.32
N ASP A 100 -2.71 -18.60 -19.11
CA ASP A 100 -4.07 -18.32 -18.64
C ASP A 100 -5.12 -18.47 -19.77
N ALA A 101 -6.41 -18.26 -19.46
CA ALA A 101 -7.50 -18.32 -20.43
C ALA A 101 -7.42 -17.25 -21.55
N SER A 102 -6.51 -16.28 -21.42
CA SER A 102 -6.16 -15.26 -22.43
C SER A 102 -4.82 -15.55 -23.15
N GLY A 103 -4.13 -16.64 -22.79
CA GLY A 103 -2.80 -17.00 -23.29
C GLY A 103 -1.63 -16.28 -22.58
N ALA A 104 -1.90 -15.48 -21.54
CA ALA A 104 -0.87 -14.80 -20.78
C ALA A 104 -0.32 -15.72 -19.67
N LYS A 105 1.02 -15.78 -19.55
CA LYS A 105 1.65 -16.51 -18.45
C LYS A 105 1.27 -15.83 -17.13
N ALA A 106 1.14 -16.59 -16.04
CA ALA A 106 1.17 -16.00 -14.71
C ALA A 106 2.53 -15.30 -14.55
N ALA A 107 2.52 -14.01 -14.82
CA ALA A 107 3.70 -13.19 -14.84
C ALA A 107 3.96 -12.77 -13.40
N ASP A 108 5.16 -13.07 -12.93
CA ASP A 108 5.73 -12.37 -11.80
C ASP A 108 5.86 -10.89 -12.22
N ASP A 109 4.93 -10.06 -11.75
CA ASP A 109 4.85 -8.63 -12.06
C ASP A 109 5.81 -7.80 -11.20
N ARG A 110 6.60 -8.45 -10.34
CA ARG A 110 7.65 -7.80 -9.57
C ARG A 110 8.74 -7.28 -10.52
N VAL A 111 9.10 -6.03 -10.32
CA VAL A 111 10.22 -5.39 -11.02
C VAL A 111 11.53 -6.07 -10.62
N GLU A 112 12.49 -6.12 -11.55
CA GLU A 112 13.86 -6.57 -11.28
C GLU A 112 14.46 -5.79 -10.11
N ARG A 113 15.18 -6.50 -9.24
CA ARG A 113 15.91 -5.87 -8.14
C ARG A 113 17.27 -5.44 -8.66
N PHE A 114 17.50 -4.13 -8.70
CA PHE A 114 18.80 -3.58 -9.06
C PHE A 114 19.73 -3.55 -7.84
N ASP A 115 21.02 -3.69 -8.09
CA ASP A 115 22.09 -3.45 -7.11
C ASP A 115 22.35 -1.95 -6.90
N THR A 116 21.83 -1.10 -7.78
CA THR A 116 21.86 0.35 -7.66
C THR A 116 20.63 0.88 -6.90
N PRO A 117 20.81 1.80 -5.94
CA PRO A 117 19.69 2.46 -5.26
C PRO A 117 18.72 3.10 -6.24
N GLN A 118 17.42 2.92 -6.00
CA GLN A 118 16.34 3.50 -6.80
C GLN A 118 15.68 4.62 -5.99
N TYR A 119 15.62 5.82 -6.56
CA TYR A 119 15.07 7.01 -5.91
C TYR A 119 13.75 7.42 -6.55
N GLN A 120 12.86 8.03 -5.77
CA GLN A 120 11.58 8.49 -6.28
C GLN A 120 11.75 9.75 -7.15
N CYS A 121 12.73 10.61 -6.85
CA CYS A 121 13.12 11.75 -7.69
C CYS A 121 14.61 12.10 -7.54
N ASP A 122 15.12 12.97 -8.42
CA ASP A 122 16.52 13.44 -8.38
C ASP A 122 16.88 14.10 -7.05
N ALA A 123 15.93 14.83 -6.44
CA ALA A 123 16.15 15.44 -5.13
C ALA A 123 16.36 14.39 -4.01
N ASP A 124 15.73 13.22 -4.11
CA ASP A 124 15.95 12.13 -3.15
C ASP A 124 17.35 11.51 -3.36
N ALA A 125 17.80 11.41 -4.61
CA ALA A 125 19.15 10.95 -4.95
C ALA A 125 20.21 11.92 -4.41
N GLU A 126 20.03 13.22 -4.63
CA GLU A 126 20.91 14.28 -4.11
C GLU A 126 20.95 14.29 -2.58
N ALA A 127 19.79 14.15 -1.93
CA ALA A 127 19.70 14.08 -0.46
C ALA A 127 20.41 12.83 0.08
N ALA A 128 20.28 11.70 -0.62
CA ALA A 128 20.98 10.47 -0.26
C ALA A 128 22.49 10.62 -0.44
N GLU A 129 22.97 11.16 -1.56
CA GLU A 129 24.40 11.44 -1.76
C GLU A 129 24.95 12.41 -0.72
N ALA A 130 24.22 13.47 -0.39
CA ALA A 130 24.62 14.42 0.65
C ALA A 130 24.72 13.77 2.04
N SER A 131 23.89 12.76 2.33
CA SER A 131 23.82 12.11 3.63
C SER A 131 24.68 10.83 3.75
N HIS A 132 25.00 10.20 2.61
CA HIS A 132 25.63 8.87 2.53
C HIS A 132 26.85 8.82 1.60
N GLY A 133 27.27 9.94 1.01
CA GLY A 133 28.48 10.01 0.17
C GLY A 133 29.77 9.83 0.96
N SER A 134 29.74 10.03 2.29
CA SER A 134 30.80 9.59 3.20
C SER A 134 30.47 8.21 3.78
N ALA A 135 31.48 7.35 3.94
CA ALA A 135 31.34 5.98 4.43
C ALA A 135 30.67 5.83 5.81
N ASP A 136 30.58 6.91 6.59
CA ASP A 136 29.84 6.96 7.85
C ASP A 136 28.53 7.75 7.66
N CYS A 137 27.41 7.03 7.56
CA CYS A 137 26.11 7.66 7.74
C CYS A 137 25.75 7.68 9.23
N MET A 138 25.75 8.86 9.82
CA MET A 138 25.40 9.07 11.24
C MET A 138 23.92 8.75 11.57
N VAL A 139 23.06 8.56 10.56
CA VAL A 139 21.63 8.23 10.70
C VAL A 139 21.38 6.72 10.60
N CYS A 140 22.11 6.02 9.72
CA CYS A 140 22.01 4.58 9.52
C CYS A 140 22.89 3.82 10.52
N ALA A 141 22.60 3.95 11.81
CA ALA A 141 23.28 3.16 12.83
C ALA A 141 23.04 1.66 12.59
N GLY A 142 24.11 0.91 12.30
CA GLY A 142 24.10 -0.56 12.20
C GLY A 142 24.01 -1.15 10.79
N ILE A 143 24.18 -0.35 9.73
CA ILE A 143 24.44 -0.86 8.38
C ILE A 143 25.89 -0.51 8.04
N ASP A 144 26.81 -1.40 8.42
CA ASP A 144 28.20 -1.33 7.98
C ASP A 144 28.22 -1.76 6.49
N TYR A 145 28.64 -0.86 5.60
CA TYR A 145 28.88 -1.15 4.18
C TYR A 145 30.29 -1.71 3.95
#